data_AF-A0A4R2TGB3-F1
#
_entry.id   AF-A0A4R2TGB3-F1
#
_cell.length_a   1.000
_cell.length_b   1.000
_cell.length_c   1.000
_cell.angle_alpha   90.00
_cell.angle_beta   90.00
_cell.angle_gamma   90.00
#
_symmetry.space_group_name_H-M   'P 1'
#
loop_
_entity.id
_entity.type
_entity.pdbx_description
1 polymer ?
#
loop_
_entity_poly.entity_id
_entity_poly.type
_entity_poly.pdbx_seq_one_letter_code
_entity_poly.pdbx_strand_id
1 'polypeptide(L)'
;MHPMYPMYPYYGMPESYMDMYYDNSGLAEMYPDVYRRVQPRVTEICDQYDIWGNPRMYPRVDPRLVEEMVETVYRREITQPYAQQFTARGIFRDLITILIIQNLLGRRRRRGYGYFF
;
A
#
# COMPACT_ATOMS: atom_id res chain seq x y z
N MET A 1 26.01 -17.93 22.11
CA MET A 1 26.36 -16.54 21.75
C MET A 1 25.97 -16.33 20.29
N HIS A 2 24.83 -15.69 20.04
CA HIS A 2 24.41 -15.35 18.68
C HIS A 2 24.99 -13.97 18.33
N PRO A 3 25.61 -13.77 17.15
CA PRO A 3 26.12 -12.48 16.75
C PRO A 3 24.94 -11.53 16.54
N MET A 4 24.93 -10.43 17.29
CA MET A 4 24.02 -9.31 17.05
C MET A 4 24.39 -8.65 15.72
N TYR A 5 23.53 -8.79 14.73
CA TYR A 5 23.61 -7.97 13.52
C TYR A 5 23.29 -6.51 13.89
N PRO A 6 24.20 -5.55 13.63
CA PRO A 6 23.92 -4.14 13.83
C PRO A 6 22.87 -3.67 12.82
N MET A 7 21.71 -3.30 13.35
CA MET A 7 20.66 -2.56 12.65
C MET A 7 21.26 -1.21 12.22
N TYR A 8 21.68 -1.09 10.96
CA TYR A 8 22.08 0.21 10.43
C TYR A 8 20.85 1.12 10.38
N PRO A 9 20.84 2.25 11.11
CA PRO A 9 19.86 3.31 10.88
C PRO A 9 20.11 3.84 9.48
N TYR A 10 19.06 3.96 8.67
CA TYR A 10 19.09 4.61 7.38
C TYR A 10 19.38 6.11 7.59
N TYR A 11 20.66 6.45 7.72
CA TYR A 11 21.19 7.72 8.19
C TYR A 11 20.74 8.88 7.29
N GLY A 12 19.97 9.81 7.87
CA GLY A 12 19.95 11.22 7.42
C GLY A 12 18.68 11.75 6.78
N MET A 13 17.64 10.94 6.57
CA MET A 13 16.37 11.48 6.03
C MET A 13 15.47 11.97 7.17
N PRO A 14 15.14 13.27 7.24
CA PRO A 14 14.21 13.80 8.24
C PRO A 14 12.89 13.05 8.21
N GLU A 15 12.27 12.84 9.37
CA GLU A 15 10.96 12.18 9.47
C GLU A 15 9.90 12.87 8.61
N SER A 16 9.99 14.20 8.47
CA SER A 16 9.15 15.01 7.57
C SER A 16 9.30 14.67 6.09
N TYR A 17 10.47 14.18 5.68
CA TYR A 17 10.73 13.78 4.29
C TYR A 17 10.12 12.41 3.99
N MET A 18 10.08 11.52 4.99
CA MET A 18 9.33 10.27 4.88
C MET A 18 7.84 10.57 4.77
N ASP A 19 7.29 11.48 5.57
CA ASP A 19 5.87 11.85 5.51
C ASP A 19 5.49 12.50 4.18
N MET A 20 6.39 13.27 3.55
CA MET A 20 6.19 13.81 2.19
C MET A 20 6.05 12.71 1.12
N TYR A 21 6.73 11.57 1.26
CA TYR A 21 6.60 10.43 0.34
C TYR A 21 5.33 9.60 0.57
N TYR A 22 4.72 9.68 1.76
CA TYR A 22 3.49 8.99 2.12
C TYR A 22 2.26 9.92 2.09
N ASP A 23 2.44 11.18 1.71
CA ASP A 23 1.36 12.14 1.63
C ASP A 23 0.47 11.82 0.42
N ASN A 24 -0.65 11.19 0.73
CA ASN A 24 -1.68 10.85 -0.24
C ASN A 24 -2.47 12.09 -0.67
N SER A 25 -2.20 13.28 -0.10
CA SER A 25 -2.88 14.53 -0.42
C SER A 25 -2.93 14.78 -1.92
N GLY A 26 -1.82 14.61 -2.64
CA GLY A 26 -1.77 14.85 -4.08
C GLY A 26 -2.70 13.96 -4.91
N LEU A 27 -2.75 12.66 -4.61
CA LEU A 27 -3.66 11.73 -5.31
C LEU A 27 -5.11 11.86 -4.84
N ALA A 28 -5.31 12.09 -3.55
CA ALA A 28 -6.63 12.32 -2.97
C ALA A 28 -7.24 13.65 -3.41
N GLU A 29 -6.42 14.65 -3.74
CA GLU A 29 -6.83 15.95 -4.25
C GLU A 29 -7.06 15.91 -5.77
N MET A 30 -6.22 15.20 -6.52
CA MET A 30 -6.36 15.06 -7.97
C MET A 30 -7.51 14.12 -8.37
N TYR A 31 -7.76 13.07 -7.57
CA TYR A 31 -8.78 12.05 -7.85
C TYR A 31 -9.63 11.71 -6.61
N PRO A 32 -10.33 12.69 -6.01
CA PRO A 32 -11.03 12.53 -4.74
C PRO A 32 -12.11 11.45 -4.78
N ASP A 33 -12.85 11.37 -5.88
CA ASP A 33 -13.97 10.42 -6.02
C ASP A 33 -13.49 8.97 -6.15
N VAL A 34 -12.40 8.76 -6.91
CA VAL A 34 -11.79 7.44 -7.06
C VAL A 34 -11.16 7.01 -5.75
N TYR A 35 -10.39 7.91 -5.12
CA TYR A 35 -9.73 7.62 -3.86
C TYR A 35 -10.77 7.20 -2.80
N ARG A 36 -11.84 8.00 -2.60
CA ARG A 36 -12.88 7.69 -1.61
C ARG A 36 -13.58 6.35 -1.84
N ARG A 37 -13.71 5.90 -3.09
CA ARG A 37 -14.39 4.64 -3.43
C ARG A 37 -13.46 3.44 -3.39
N VAL A 38 -12.23 3.58 -3.91
CA VAL A 38 -11.25 2.49 -4.05
C VAL A 38 -10.49 2.25 -2.74
N GLN A 39 -10.21 3.31 -1.96
CA GLN A 39 -9.49 3.22 -0.69
C GLN A 39 -10.05 2.19 0.31
N PRO A 40 -11.37 2.13 0.61
CA PRO A 40 -11.89 1.13 1.53
C PRO A 40 -11.65 -0.30 1.03
N ARG A 41 -11.67 -0.53 -0.29
CA ARG A 41 -11.42 -1.85 -0.89
C ARG A 41 -9.96 -2.25 -0.85
N VAL A 42 -9.08 -1.30 -1.16
CA VAL A 42 -7.64 -1.50 -0.99
C VAL A 42 -7.32 -1.82 0.47
N THR A 43 -7.94 -1.10 1.41
CA THR A 43 -7.77 -1.33 2.84
C THR A 43 -8.20 -2.75 3.22
N GLU A 44 -9.40 -3.17 2.81
CA GLU A 44 -9.95 -4.51 3.06
C GLU A 44 -9.05 -5.63 2.51
N ILE A 45 -8.55 -5.48 1.27
CA ILE A 45 -7.63 -6.44 0.66
C ILE A 45 -6.29 -6.45 1.40
N CYS A 46 -5.74 -5.29 1.73
CA CYS A 46 -4.53 -5.22 2.55
C CYS A 46 -4.73 -5.89 3.93
N ASP A 47 -5.88 -5.72 4.59
CA ASP A 47 -6.21 -6.40 5.86
C ASP A 47 -6.20 -7.92 5.73
N GLN A 48 -6.74 -8.45 4.64
CA GLN A 48 -6.82 -9.89 4.39
C GLN A 48 -5.44 -10.53 4.18
N TYR A 49 -4.53 -9.85 3.48
CA TYR A 49 -3.22 -10.41 3.15
C TYR A 49 -2.11 -10.05 4.15
N ASP A 50 -2.28 -8.97 4.92
CA ASP A 50 -1.32 -8.47 5.93
C ASP A 50 -1.41 -9.22 7.27
N ILE A 51 -1.39 -10.55 7.19
CA ILE A 51 -1.39 -11.48 8.32
C ILE A 51 0.06 -11.94 8.57
N TRP A 52 0.47 -11.98 9.84
CA TRP A 52 1.84 -12.35 10.23
C TRP A 52 2.26 -13.76 9.75
N GLY A 53 1.31 -14.68 9.61
CA GLY A 53 1.53 -16.03 9.10
C GLY A 53 1.61 -16.16 7.58
N ASN A 54 1.53 -15.06 6.80
CA ASN A 54 1.59 -15.12 5.35
C ASN A 54 3.05 -15.04 4.84
N PRO A 55 3.64 -16.15 4.35
CA PRO A 55 5.03 -16.19 3.88
C PRO A 55 5.25 -15.40 2.57
N ARG A 56 4.18 -15.07 1.84
CA ARG A 56 4.27 -14.22 0.63
C ARG A 56 4.31 -12.73 0.98
N MET A 57 4.00 -12.37 2.23
CA MET A 57 3.92 -11.00 2.70
C MET A 57 5.12 -10.61 3.58
N TYR A 58 5.64 -11.56 4.35
CA TYR A 58 6.77 -11.39 5.27
C TYR A 58 7.90 -12.38 4.94
N PRO A 59 9.20 -11.97 5.00
CA PRO A 59 9.72 -10.66 5.42
C PRO A 59 9.70 -9.57 4.32
N ARG A 60 9.62 -9.96 3.04
CA ARG A 60 9.44 -9.04 1.91
C ARG A 60 8.17 -9.43 1.16
N VAL A 61 7.49 -8.43 0.59
CA VAL A 61 6.31 -8.65 -0.24
C VAL A 61 6.73 -9.31 -1.55
N ASP A 62 6.08 -10.42 -1.89
CA ASP A 62 6.16 -11.02 -3.22
C ASP A 62 5.48 -10.09 -4.24
N PRO A 63 6.18 -9.62 -5.29
CA PRO A 63 5.58 -8.76 -6.30
C PRO A 63 4.38 -9.41 -7.01
N ARG A 64 4.36 -10.74 -7.14
CA ARG A 64 3.22 -11.47 -7.74
C ARG A 64 1.98 -11.38 -6.86
N LEU A 65 2.17 -11.35 -5.54
CA LEU A 65 1.06 -11.16 -4.60
C LEU A 65 0.44 -9.76 -4.77
N VAL A 66 1.27 -8.73 -4.97
CA VAL A 66 0.78 -7.37 -5.23
C VAL A 66 -0.01 -7.32 -6.53
N GLU A 67 0.49 -7.94 -7.59
CA GLU A 67 -0.24 -8.02 -8.86
C GLU A 67 -1.60 -8.74 -8.70
N GLU A 68 -1.66 -9.84 -7.94
CA GLU A 68 -2.90 -10.54 -7.61
C GLU A 68 -3.87 -9.64 -6.81
N MET A 69 -3.36 -8.87 -5.84
CA MET A 69 -4.16 -7.91 -5.07
C MET A 69 -4.72 -6.80 -5.97
N VAL A 70 -3.89 -6.25 -6.86
CA VAL A 70 -4.27 -5.23 -7.84
C VAL A 70 -5.36 -5.76 -8.76
N GLU A 71 -5.17 -6.96 -9.32
CA GLU A 71 -6.13 -7.59 -10.23
C GLU A 71 -7.48 -7.84 -9.53
N THR A 72 -7.44 -8.25 -8.26
CA THR A 72 -8.65 -8.48 -7.46
C THR A 72 -9.45 -7.19 -7.27
N VAL A 73 -8.78 -6.07 -6.95
CA VAL A 73 -9.42 -4.76 -6.82
C VAL A 73 -9.91 -4.26 -8.17
N TYR A 74 -9.08 -4.38 -9.21
CA TYR A 74 -9.39 -3.95 -10.57
C TYR A 74 -10.64 -4.65 -11.10
N ARG A 75 -10.73 -5.97 -10.98
CA ARG A 75 -11.86 -6.77 -11.45
C ARG A 75 -13.17 -6.45 -10.71
N ARG A 76 -13.09 -6.05 -9.44
CA ARG A 76 -14.26 -5.63 -8.65
C ARG A 76 -14.75 -4.24 -9.04
N GLU A 77 -13.83 -3.33 -9.38
CA GLU A 77 -14.17 -1.93 -9.62
C GLU A 77 -14.35 -1.58 -11.10
N ILE A 78 -13.85 -2.39 -12.05
CA ILE A 78 -13.97 -2.13 -13.50
C ILE A 78 -15.43 -2.02 -13.99
N THR A 79 -16.36 -2.70 -13.31
CA THR A 79 -17.80 -2.68 -13.65
C THR A 79 -18.47 -1.36 -13.25
N GLN A 80 -17.81 -0.53 -12.44
CA GLN A 80 -18.38 0.72 -11.95
C GLN A 80 -18.29 1.83 -13.00
N PRO A 81 -19.30 2.71 -13.08
CA PRO A 81 -19.34 3.79 -14.08
C PRO A 81 -18.20 4.79 -13.92
N TYR A 82 -17.70 4.98 -12.70
CA TYR A 82 -16.56 5.87 -12.46
C TYR A 82 -15.25 5.26 -12.98
N ALA A 83 -15.08 3.94 -12.92
CA ALA A 83 -13.86 3.28 -13.36
C ALA A 83 -13.69 3.39 -14.89
N GLN A 84 -14.77 3.42 -15.66
CA GLN A 84 -14.73 3.57 -17.12
C GLN A 84 -13.92 4.79 -17.58
N GLN A 85 -13.99 5.91 -16.84
CA GLN A 85 -13.23 7.12 -17.15
C GLN A 85 -11.71 6.94 -16.99
N PHE A 86 -11.30 6.08 -16.06
CA PHE A 86 -9.89 5.81 -15.75
C PHE A 86 -9.36 4.62 -16.55
N THR A 87 -10.19 3.62 -16.82
CA THR A 87 -9.88 2.50 -17.70
C THR A 87 -9.64 2.97 -19.13
N ALA A 88 -10.42 3.96 -19.61
CA ALA A 88 -10.22 4.58 -20.93
C ALA A 88 -8.84 5.25 -21.07
N ARG A 89 -8.22 5.64 -19.94
CA ARG A 89 -6.89 6.25 -19.90
C ARG A 89 -5.77 5.27 -19.55
N GLY A 90 -6.09 4.01 -19.23
CA GLY A 90 -5.11 2.98 -18.84
C GLY A 90 -4.48 3.16 -17.44
N ILE A 91 -4.72 4.28 -16.76
CA ILE A 91 -4.06 4.63 -15.49
C ILE A 91 -4.68 3.97 -14.25
N PHE A 92 -5.85 3.33 -14.38
CA PHE A 92 -6.60 2.80 -13.23
C PHE A 92 -5.83 1.71 -12.48
N ARG A 93 -5.14 0.82 -13.22
CA ARG A 93 -4.33 -0.26 -12.66
C ARG A 93 -3.13 0.26 -11.88
N ASP A 94 -2.46 1.27 -12.42
CA ASP A 94 -1.30 1.90 -11.78
C ASP A 94 -1.72 2.62 -10.49
N LEU A 95 -2.87 3.30 -10.52
CA LEU A 95 -3.42 4.00 -9.36
C LEU A 95 -3.75 3.01 -8.22
N ILE A 96 -4.39 1.88 -8.53
CA ILE A 96 -4.63 0.80 -7.54
C ILE A 96 -3.32 0.26 -6.97
N THR A 97 -2.31 0.05 -7.84
CA THR A 97 -0.99 -0.45 -7.43
C THR A 97 -0.33 0.49 -6.43
N ILE A 98 -0.33 1.79 -6.71
CA ILE A 98 0.21 2.82 -5.82
C ILE A 98 -0.52 2.78 -4.46
N LEU A 99 -1.86 2.73 -4.47
CA LEU A 99 -2.66 2.71 -3.23
C LEU A 99 -2.40 1.46 -2.37
N ILE A 100 -2.21 0.30 -3.00
CA ILE A 100 -1.88 -0.95 -2.28
C ILE A 100 -0.50 -0.84 -1.64
N ILE A 101 0.52 -0.42 -2.40
CA ILE A 101 1.88 -0.29 -1.89
C ILE A 101 1.90 0.69 -0.70
N GLN A 102 1.24 1.85 -0.85
CA GLN A 102 1.14 2.85 0.22
C GLN A 102 0.46 2.30 1.48
N ASN A 103 -0.66 1.59 1.33
CA ASN A 103 -1.36 0.99 2.47
C ASN A 103 -0.48 -0.03 3.20
N LEU A 104 0.24 -0.89 2.46
CA LEU A 104 1.14 -1.88 3.04
C LEU A 104 2.32 -1.24 3.78
N LEU A 105 2.92 -0.20 3.20
CA LEU A 105 4.01 0.54 3.85
C LEU A 105 3.53 1.29 5.09
N GLY A 106 2.37 1.96 5.03
CA GLY A 106 1.78 2.67 6.15
C GLY A 106 1.44 1.76 7.34
N ARG A 107 0.94 0.54 7.08
CA ARG A 107 0.63 -0.46 8.12
C ARG A 107 1.88 -1.01 8.80
N ARG A 108 2.92 -1.30 8.02
CA ARG A 108 4.20 -1.82 8.53
C ARG A 108 4.92 -0.82 9.42
N ARG A 109 4.84 0.48 9.13
CA ARG A 109 5.44 1.54 9.96
C ARG A 109 4.71 1.73 11.30
N ARG A 110 3.37 1.63 11.35
CA ARG A 110 2.63 1.66 12.64
C ARG A 110 2.98 0.48 13.55
N ARG A 111 3.24 -0.70 12.98
CA ARG A 111 3.69 -1.88 13.75
C ARG A 111 5.17 -1.79 14.16
N GLY A 112 5.96 -0.92 13.52
CA GLY A 112 7.38 -0.68 13.84
C GLY A 112 7.63 0.14 15.11
N TYR A 113 6.60 0.80 15.67
CA TYR A 113 6.69 1.62 16.88
C TYR A 113 5.82 1.07 18.03
N GLY A 114 5.70 -0.27 18.14
CA GLY A 114 4.75 -0.92 19.05
C GLY A 114 5.32 -2.03 19.94
N TYR A 115 6.63 -2.11 20.15
CA TYR A 115 7.23 -3.06 21.10
C TYR A 115 8.10 -2.37 22.14
N PHE A 116 7.46 -1.83 23.18
CA PHE A 116 8.01 -1.72 24.54
C PHE A 116 6.84 -1.65 25.52
N PHE A 117 6.39 -2.81 25.98
CA PHE A 117 5.88 -3.06 27.33
C PHE A 117 6.30 -4.47 27.73
#